data_AF-M6Y7J4-F1
#
_entry.id   AF-M6Y7J4-F1
#
_cell.length_a   1.000
_cell.length_b   1.000
_cell.length_c   1.000
_cell.angle_alpha   90.00
_cell.angle_beta   90.00
_cell.angle_gamma   90.00
#
_symmetry.space_group_name_H-M   'P 1'
#
loop_
_entity.id
_entity.type
_entity.pdbx_description
1 polymer ?
#
loop_
_entity_poly.entity_id
_entity_poly.type
_entity_poly.pdbx_seq_one_letter_code
_entity_poly.pdbx_strand_id
1 'polypeptide(L)'
;MKKYILIFLIVSILFCQNEEKKVDQDLMIRLLANTFNETRSDCVYCTDTQAFQGNCSCFSNIPVLSCQGYSSGRQKSNSIRISCENLTSKGIWFEDSGAKSCSFLSCPPEAYRAAFTPDGF
;
A
#
# COMPACT_ATOMS: atom_id res chain seq x y z
N MET A 1 15.62 16.11 41.86
CA MET A 1 15.79 15.20 40.70
C MET A 1 14.64 14.19 40.50
N LYS A 2 13.43 14.40 41.06
CA LYS A 2 12.27 13.49 40.86
C LYS A 2 11.23 13.99 39.85
N LYS A 3 11.20 15.30 39.55
CA LYS A 3 10.23 15.92 38.63
C LYS A 3 10.48 15.61 37.14
N TYR A 4 11.73 15.39 36.74
CA TYR A 4 12.10 15.10 35.34
C TYR A 4 11.75 13.67 34.90
N ILE A 5 11.71 12.71 35.85
CA ILE A 5 11.36 11.31 35.58
C ILE A 5 9.88 11.19 35.17
N LEU A 6 9.01 12.00 35.78
CA LEU A 6 7.58 12.00 35.50
C LEU A 6 7.26 12.56 34.12
N ILE A 7 8.01 13.57 33.68
CA ILE A 7 7.87 14.16 32.34
C ILE A 7 8.31 13.17 31.26
N PHE A 8 9.42 12.45 31.49
CA PHE A 8 9.92 11.46 30.54
C PHE A 8 8.94 10.29 30.34
N LEU A 9 8.27 9.85 31.41
CA LEU A 9 7.22 8.83 31.34
C LEU A 9 6.00 9.26 30.52
N ILE A 10 5.56 10.51 30.65
CA ILE A 10 4.39 11.03 29.91
C ILE A 10 4.69 11.14 28.40
N VAL A 11 5.90 11.55 28.04
CA VAL A 11 6.30 11.68 26.62
C VAL A 11 6.38 10.31 25.93
N SER A 12 6.88 9.29 26.62
CA SER A 12 6.94 7.93 26.06
C SER A 12 5.56 7.31 25.82
N ILE A 13 4.57 7.59 26.70
CA ILE A 13 3.20 7.08 26.54
C ILE A 13 2.50 7.75 25.36
N LEU A 14 2.72 9.06 25.16
CA LEU A 14 2.16 9.80 24.02
C LEU A 14 2.73 9.33 22.67
N PHE A 15 4.00 8.91 22.63
CA PHE A 15 4.62 8.41 21.40
C PHE A 15 4.12 7.00 21.01
N CYS A 16 3.76 6.17 21.99
CA CYS A 16 3.27 4.80 21.75
C CYS A 16 1.87 4.76 21.09
N GLN A 17 1.00 5.72 21.40
CA GLN A 17 -0.37 5.78 20.85
C GLN A 17 -0.46 6.13 19.36
N ASN A 18 0.64 6.60 18.75
CA ASN A 18 0.64 7.06 17.37
C ASN A 18 0.71 5.90 16.35
N GLU A 19 1.18 4.72 16.76
CA GLU A 19 1.28 3.56 15.88
C GLU A 19 -0.05 2.80 15.79
N GLU A 20 -0.74 2.60 16.92
CA GLU A 20 -2.05 1.92 16.95
C GLU A 20 -3.12 2.68 16.14
N LYS A 21 -3.12 4.02 16.19
CA LYS A 21 -4.06 4.84 15.42
C LYS A 21 -3.96 4.64 13.90
N LYS A 22 -2.78 4.37 13.36
CA LYS A 22 -2.61 4.17 11.91
C LYS A 22 -3.19 2.83 11.45
N VAL A 23 -3.03 1.79 12.27
CA VAL A 23 -3.57 0.46 11.98
C VAL A 23 -5.10 0.48 12.02
N ASP A 24 -5.69 1.15 13.02
CA ASP A 24 -7.14 1.34 13.10
C ASP A 24 -7.70 2.18 11.95
N GLN A 25 -6.96 3.20 11.50
CA GLN A 25 -7.38 4.02 10.37
C GLN A 25 -7.40 3.23 9.06
N ASP A 26 -6.38 2.42 8.78
CA ASP A 26 -6.35 1.54 7.61
C ASP A 26 -7.47 0.48 7.68
N LEU A 27 -7.76 -0.05 8.87
CA LEU A 27 -8.87 -0.99 9.08
C LEU A 27 -10.23 -0.32 8.82
N MET A 28 -10.43 0.89 9.34
CA MET A 28 -11.65 1.68 9.14
C MET A 28 -11.86 2.06 7.67
N ILE A 29 -10.80 2.44 6.95
CA ILE A 29 -10.86 2.72 5.51
C ILE A 29 -11.25 1.46 4.74
N ARG A 30 -10.67 0.30 5.08
CA ARG A 30 -11.04 -0.99 4.46
C ARG A 30 -12.49 -1.37 4.74
N LEU A 31 -12.98 -1.13 5.96
CA LEU A 31 -14.36 -1.42 6.32
C LEU A 31 -15.34 -0.48 5.58
N LEU A 32 -15.02 0.81 5.48
CA LEU A 32 -15.80 1.79 4.72
C LEU A 32 -15.85 1.46 3.22
N ALA A 33 -14.72 1.09 2.62
CA ALA A 33 -14.62 0.68 1.21
C ALA A 33 -15.48 -0.54 0.85
N ASN A 34 -15.79 -1.42 1.82
CA ASN A 34 -16.70 -2.54 1.61
C ASN A 34 -18.19 -2.15 1.72
N THR A 35 -18.50 -1.02 2.38
CA THR A 35 -19.89 -0.58 2.63
C THR A 35 -20.45 0.34 1.57
N PHE A 36 -19.60 1.08 0.86
CA PHE A 36 -20.04 1.82 -0.32
C PHE A 36 -20.03 0.89 -1.53
N ASN A 37 -21.11 0.92 -2.30
CA ASN A 37 -21.37 0.09 -3.48
C ASN A 37 -20.46 0.56 -4.66
N GLU A 38 -19.16 0.51 -4.42
CA GLU A 38 -18.12 1.31 -5.08
C GLU A 38 -17.62 0.67 -6.36
N THR A 39 -17.30 1.54 -7.32
CA THR A 39 -16.51 1.24 -8.51
C THR A 39 -15.34 0.34 -8.13
N ARG A 40 -15.36 -0.89 -8.64
CA ARG A 40 -14.26 -1.83 -8.51
C ARG A 40 -13.26 -1.60 -9.62
N SER A 41 -11.98 -1.71 -9.29
CA SER A 41 -10.90 -1.60 -10.26
C SER A 41 -9.81 -2.60 -9.92
N ASP A 42 -8.92 -2.78 -10.88
CA ASP A 42 -7.62 -3.36 -10.60
C ASP A 42 -6.76 -2.30 -9.89
N CYS A 43 -5.85 -2.76 -9.04
CA CYS A 43 -4.96 -1.91 -8.26
C CYS A 43 -3.56 -2.51 -8.26
N VAL A 44 -2.58 -1.72 -8.68
CA VAL A 44 -1.16 -2.05 -8.54
C VAL A 44 -0.62 -1.30 -7.35
N TYR A 45 0.12 -1.99 -6.50
CA TYR A 45 0.80 -1.43 -5.35
C TYR A 45 2.29 -1.79 -5.45
N CYS A 46 3.18 -0.81 -5.35
CA CYS A 46 4.62 -1.07 -5.33
C CYS A 46 5.28 -0.45 -4.10
N THR A 47 6.26 -1.17 -3.55
CA THR A 47 7.16 -0.72 -2.49
C THR A 47 8.51 -0.33 -3.05
N ASP A 48 9.17 0.60 -2.37
CA ASP A 48 10.50 1.19 -2.61
C ASP A 48 11.34 0.52 -3.70
N THR A 49 11.65 1.27 -4.78
CA THR A 49 12.55 0.80 -5.83
C THR A 49 14.03 0.99 -5.49
N GLN A 50 14.37 1.63 -4.37
CA GLN A 50 15.77 1.83 -3.99
C GLN A 50 16.43 0.48 -3.65
N ALA A 51 17.65 0.29 -4.14
CA ALA A 51 18.51 -0.86 -3.85
C ALA A 51 18.01 -2.25 -4.30
N PHE A 52 17.24 -2.37 -5.39
CA PHE A 52 16.83 -3.67 -5.96
C PHE A 52 15.90 -4.51 -5.05
N GLN A 53 15.29 -3.90 -4.03
CA GLN A 53 14.42 -4.57 -3.05
C GLN A 53 12.93 -4.28 -3.26
N GLY A 54 12.58 -3.58 -4.35
CA GLY A 54 11.19 -3.22 -4.63
C GLY A 54 10.34 -4.41 -5.01
N ASN A 55 9.11 -4.44 -4.54
CA ASN A 55 8.13 -5.45 -4.89
C ASN A 55 6.86 -4.75 -5.38
N CYS A 56 6.17 -5.36 -6.33
CA CYS A 56 4.84 -4.92 -6.74
C CYS A 56 3.83 -6.03 -6.52
N SER A 57 2.63 -5.65 -6.13
CA SER A 57 1.46 -6.52 -5.99
C SER A 57 0.32 -5.95 -6.81
N CYS A 58 -0.37 -6.80 -7.55
CA CYS A 58 -1.55 -6.46 -8.32
C CYS A 58 -2.76 -7.19 -7.72
N PHE A 59 -3.76 -6.39 -7.35
CA PHE A 59 -5.04 -6.84 -6.83
C PHE A 59 -6.12 -6.54 -7.86
N SER A 60 -6.78 -7.57 -8.37
CA SER A 60 -7.85 -7.41 -9.36
C SER A 60 -9.21 -7.24 -8.70
N ASN A 61 -10.07 -6.41 -9.29
CA ASN A 61 -11.49 -6.28 -8.90
C ASN A 61 -11.71 -5.97 -7.40
N ILE A 62 -10.90 -5.06 -6.84
CA ILE A 62 -11.05 -4.58 -5.45
C ILE A 62 -11.75 -3.20 -5.42
N PRO A 63 -12.36 -2.80 -4.29
CA PRO A 63 -12.86 -1.43 -4.14
C PRO A 63 -11.75 -0.40 -4.35
N VAL A 64 -12.01 0.65 -5.12
CA VAL A 64 -11.02 1.71 -5.43
C VAL A 64 -10.46 2.35 -4.17
N LEU A 65 -11.28 2.58 -3.13
CA LEU A 65 -10.81 3.13 -1.84
C LEU A 65 -9.78 2.22 -1.15
N SER A 66 -9.93 0.90 -1.26
CA SER A 66 -8.97 -0.06 -0.68
C SER A 66 -7.58 0.10 -1.31
N CYS A 67 -7.50 0.49 -2.59
CA CYS A 67 -6.24 0.72 -3.29
C CYS A 67 -5.41 1.85 -2.64
N GLN A 68 -6.08 2.91 -2.18
CA GLN A 68 -5.42 4.04 -1.49
C GLN A 68 -4.86 3.61 -0.12
N GLY A 69 -5.57 2.72 0.59
CA GLY A 69 -5.15 2.22 1.91
C GLY A 69 -3.86 1.40 1.89
N TYR A 70 -3.50 0.78 0.76
CA TYR A 70 -2.22 0.06 0.67
C TYR A 70 -1.01 1.01 0.60
N SER A 71 -1.17 2.24 0.10
CA SER A 71 -0.08 3.16 -0.24
C SER A 71 0.39 4.10 0.88
N SER A 72 0.09 3.80 2.15
CA SER A 72 0.48 4.65 3.28
C SER A 72 1.99 4.54 3.60
N GLY A 73 2.81 5.45 3.06
CA GLY A 73 4.25 5.56 3.40
C GLY A 73 5.10 6.36 2.41
N ARG A 74 6.31 6.79 2.85
CA ARG A 74 7.24 7.62 2.03
C ARG A 74 7.79 6.94 0.77
N GLN A 75 7.53 5.66 0.57
CA GLN A 75 8.11 4.82 -0.50
C GLN A 75 7.11 3.79 -1.02
N LYS A 76 5.82 4.12 -0.97
CA LYS A 76 4.72 3.26 -1.37
C LYS A 76 3.87 4.02 -2.37
N SER A 77 3.47 3.36 -3.45
CA SER A 77 2.66 3.99 -4.49
C SER A 77 1.65 3.01 -5.06
N ASN A 78 0.47 3.50 -5.44
CA ASN A 78 -0.60 2.69 -6.00
C ASN A 78 -1.21 3.29 -7.28
N SER A 79 -1.82 2.45 -8.12
CA SER A 79 -2.47 2.88 -9.36
C SER A 79 -3.68 2.02 -9.69
N ILE A 80 -4.77 2.67 -10.12
CA ILE A 80 -6.02 2.02 -10.56
C ILE A 80 -6.22 2.02 -12.09
N ARG A 81 -5.28 2.60 -12.84
CA ARG A 81 -5.43 2.89 -14.27
C ARG A 81 -4.95 1.76 -15.19
N ILE A 82 -4.29 0.74 -14.65
CA ILE A 82 -3.77 -0.40 -15.40
C ILE A 82 -4.44 -1.69 -14.92
N SER A 83 -4.85 -2.55 -15.87
CA SER A 83 -5.41 -3.84 -15.50
C SER A 83 -4.32 -4.80 -15.04
N CYS A 84 -4.63 -5.61 -14.04
CA CYS A 84 -3.76 -6.68 -13.58
C CYS A 84 -3.54 -7.72 -14.68
N GLU A 85 -4.52 -7.96 -15.55
CA GLU A 85 -4.35 -8.85 -16.71
C GLU A 85 -3.26 -8.33 -17.66
N ASN A 86 -3.32 -7.05 -18.04
CA ASN A 86 -2.33 -6.46 -18.93
C ASN A 86 -0.95 -6.42 -18.27
N LEU A 87 -0.88 -6.05 -16.99
CA LEU A 87 0.37 -5.97 -16.28
C LEU A 87 1.01 -7.34 -16.04
N THR A 88 0.21 -8.34 -15.65
CA THR A 88 0.71 -9.69 -15.33
C THR A 88 0.99 -10.55 -16.55
N SER A 89 0.51 -10.12 -17.73
CA SER A 89 0.97 -10.66 -19.02
C SER A 89 2.43 -10.33 -19.33
N LYS A 90 3.04 -9.39 -18.58
CA LYS A 90 4.43 -8.95 -18.73
C LYS A 90 5.24 -9.28 -17.47
N GLY A 91 6.47 -9.75 -17.66
CA GLY A 91 7.36 -10.13 -16.55
C GLY A 91 6.98 -11.47 -15.92
N ILE A 92 7.49 -11.73 -14.71
CA ILE A 92 7.24 -12.97 -13.97
C ILE A 92 6.54 -12.61 -12.66
N TRP A 93 5.35 -13.18 -12.47
CA TRP A 93 4.52 -12.91 -11.30
C TRP A 93 4.24 -14.21 -10.53
N PHE A 94 4.25 -14.10 -9.22
CA PHE A 94 3.90 -15.13 -8.27
C PHE A 94 2.50 -14.86 -7.72
N GLU A 95 1.62 -15.84 -7.84
CA GLU A 95 0.25 -15.72 -7.35
C GLU A 95 0.17 -16.27 -5.93
N ASP A 96 -0.30 -15.44 -4.99
CA ASP A 96 -0.56 -15.82 -3.61
C ASP A 96 -1.93 -15.28 -3.20
N SER A 97 -2.82 -16.17 -2.76
CA SER A 97 -4.09 -15.83 -2.11
C SER A 97 -4.96 -14.82 -2.87
N GLY A 98 -4.94 -14.87 -4.21
CA GLY A 98 -5.73 -14.01 -5.10
C GLY A 98 -5.07 -12.69 -5.50
N ALA A 99 -3.84 -12.43 -5.05
CA ALA A 99 -3.01 -11.33 -5.51
C ALA A 99 -1.80 -11.85 -6.28
N LYS A 100 -1.40 -11.15 -7.34
CA LYS A 100 -0.17 -11.45 -8.08
C LYS A 100 0.92 -10.51 -7.62
N SER A 101 2.07 -11.02 -7.24
CA SER A 101 3.21 -10.25 -6.77
C SER A 101 4.46 -10.52 -7.61
N CYS A 102 5.33 -9.53 -7.73
CA CYS A 102 6.63 -9.67 -8.35
C CYS A 102 7.67 -8.90 -7.52
N SER A 103 8.92 -9.27 -7.71
CA SER A 103 10.07 -8.60 -7.11
C SER A 103 10.81 -7.77 -8.15
N PHE A 104 11.75 -6.92 -7.72
CA PHE A 104 12.48 -6.00 -8.59
C PHE A 104 13.05 -6.64 -9.87
N LEU A 105 13.56 -7.86 -9.77
CA LEU A 105 14.15 -8.58 -10.91
C LEU A 105 13.12 -9.19 -11.86
N SER A 106 11.88 -9.40 -11.39
CA SER A 106 10.81 -10.10 -12.10
C SER A 106 9.68 -9.17 -12.56
N CYS A 107 9.54 -8.02 -11.91
CA CYS A 107 8.52 -7.04 -12.23
C CYS A 107 8.80 -6.34 -13.57
N PRO A 108 7.79 -6.19 -14.43
CA PRO A 108 7.91 -5.34 -15.60
C PRO A 108 8.09 -3.86 -15.18
N PRO A 109 8.90 -3.06 -15.89
CA PRO A 109 9.07 -1.63 -15.61
C PRO A 109 7.73 -0.85 -15.58
N GLU A 110 6.73 -1.30 -16.32
CA GLU A 110 5.39 -0.74 -16.35
C GLU A 110 4.68 -0.79 -14.99
N ALA A 111 4.98 -1.77 -14.13
CA ALA A 111 4.38 -1.88 -12.80
C ALA A 111 4.80 -0.68 -11.94
N TYR A 112 6.10 -0.40 -11.92
CA TYR A 112 6.65 0.75 -11.20
C TYR A 112 6.21 2.08 -11.82
N ARG A 113 6.19 2.18 -13.16
CA ARG A 113 5.69 3.39 -13.81
C ARG A 113 4.25 3.67 -13.43
N ALA A 114 3.37 2.67 -13.52
CA ALA A 114 1.97 2.82 -13.16
C ALA A 114 1.82 3.25 -11.71
N ALA A 115 2.49 2.56 -10.78
CA ALA A 115 2.42 2.86 -9.36
C ALA A 115 2.93 4.27 -9.04
N PHE A 116 4.08 4.70 -9.56
CA PHE A 116 4.72 5.99 -9.23
C PHE A 116 4.35 7.14 -10.18
N THR A 117 3.24 7.04 -10.93
CA THR A 117 2.79 8.15 -11.78
C THR A 117 2.17 9.26 -10.91
N PRO A 118 2.63 10.52 -11.01
CA PRO A 118 2.09 11.62 -10.21
C PRO A 118 0.62 11.94 -10.50
N ASP A 119 0.08 11.47 -11.64
CA ASP A 119 -1.33 11.61 -12.02
C ASP A 119 -2.24 10.55 -11.38
N GLY A 120 -1.91 10.07 -10.18
CA GLY A 120 -2.64 9.04 -9.44
C GLY A 120 -4.02 9.52 -8.97
N PHE A 121 -4.95 9.70 -9.91
CA PHE A 121 -6.41 9.71 -9.75
C PHE A 121 -7.06 9.21 -11.04
#